data_AF-A0A9N9ZFV0-F1
#
_entry.id   AF-A0A9N9ZFV0-F1
#
_cell.length_a   1.000
_cell.length_b   1.000
_cell.length_c   1.000
_cell.angle_alpha   90.00
_cell.angle_beta   90.00
_cell.angle_gamma   90.00
#
_symmetry.space_group_name_H-M   'P 1'
#
loop_
_entity.id
_entity.type
_entity.pdbx_description
1 polymer ?
#
loop_
_entity_poly.entity_id
_entity_poly.type
_entity_poly.pdbx_seq_one_letter_code
_entity_poly.pdbx_strand_id
1 'polypeptide(L)'
;MSNKYTSPSLQIARVNNSSEDIISSENWFTELDRLNSVLRAKPLEKGKDYRPVNIAILDTGVRPQFEDLVEDYKDFITENDMDFIDEEGHGTYAVQLIHKANNKAKIYVGRVFKHRKADENTLSLMTQAVRHATLKWRVDVIVMPSGFQSESEDMIEAIEEARWTLTRLA
;
A
#
# COMPACT_ATOMS: atom_id res chain seq x y z
N MET A 1 -2.54 18.20 40.88
CA MET A 1 -2.85 16.79 40.57
C MET A 1 -2.84 16.65 39.05
N SER A 2 -1.79 16.03 38.49
CA SER A 2 -1.56 15.93 37.05
C SER A 2 -1.56 14.45 36.66
N ASN A 3 -2.62 14.00 36.01
CA ASN A 3 -2.72 12.65 35.46
C ASN A 3 -1.93 12.59 34.14
N LYS A 4 -0.78 11.91 34.15
CA LYS A 4 -0.04 11.56 32.93
C LYS A 4 -0.49 10.16 32.49
N TYR A 5 -1.32 10.09 31.45
CA TYR A 5 -1.55 8.82 30.76
C TYR A 5 -0.29 8.46 29.96
N THR A 6 0.46 7.49 30.47
CA THR A 6 1.52 6.80 29.73
C THR A 6 0.92 5.70 28.87
N SER A 7 1.13 5.76 27.56
CA SER A 7 0.72 4.69 26.63
C SER A 7 1.44 3.38 26.96
N PRO A 8 0.76 2.22 26.90
CA PRO A 8 1.40 0.92 27.13
C PRO A 8 2.36 0.62 25.98
N SER A 9 3.66 0.55 26.28
CA SER A 9 4.62 -0.07 25.40
C SER A 9 4.33 -1.56 25.32
N LEU A 10 4.15 -2.07 24.10
CA LEU A 10 4.07 -3.51 23.81
C LEU A 10 5.39 -4.15 24.26
N GLN A 11 5.38 -4.75 25.45
CA GLN A 11 6.47 -5.62 25.90
C GLN A 11 6.32 -6.96 25.18
N ILE A 12 7.08 -7.12 24.10
CA ILE A 12 7.32 -8.45 23.53
C ILE A 12 8.10 -9.24 24.58
N ALA A 13 7.53 -10.35 25.03
CA ALA A 13 8.08 -11.20 26.07
C ALA A 13 9.53 -11.61 25.72
N ARG A 14 10.48 -11.23 26.59
CA ARG A 14 11.88 -11.64 26.51
C ARG A 14 12.00 -13.14 26.78
N VAL A 15 12.30 -13.92 25.75
CA VAL A 15 12.84 -15.27 25.91
C VAL A 15 14.36 -15.12 26.07
N ASN A 16 14.87 -15.43 27.25
CA ASN A 16 16.30 -15.43 27.53
C ASN A 16 16.96 -16.67 26.88
N ASN A 17 17.67 -16.49 25.78
CA ASN A 17 18.78 -17.36 25.38
C ASN A 17 19.76 -16.60 24.48
N SER A 18 21.05 -16.92 24.66
CA SER A 18 22.24 -16.25 24.14
C SER A 18 22.26 -16.00 22.62
N SER A 19 22.80 -14.84 22.23
CA SER A 19 22.87 -14.23 20.87
C SER A 19 21.52 -13.79 20.34
N GLU A 20 21.20 -12.50 20.50
CA GLU A 20 20.13 -11.85 19.74
C GLU A 20 20.47 -11.96 18.24
N ASP A 21 19.91 -12.98 17.58
CA ASP A 21 19.83 -13.01 16.13
C ASP A 21 19.02 -11.79 15.71
N ILE A 22 19.71 -10.71 15.33
CA ILE A 22 19.10 -9.56 14.69
C ILE A 22 18.46 -10.11 13.40
N ILE A 23 17.15 -10.30 13.40
CA ILE A 23 16.41 -10.67 12.18
C ILE A 23 16.54 -9.47 11.23
N SER A 24 17.48 -9.57 10.28
CA SER A 24 17.63 -8.58 9.22
C SER A 24 16.40 -8.63 8.30
N SER A 25 16.11 -7.52 7.61
CA SER A 25 15.08 -7.52 6.56
C SER A 25 15.35 -8.57 5.49
N GLU A 26 16.63 -8.82 5.18
CA GLU A 26 17.03 -9.84 4.20
C GLU A 26 16.72 -11.27 4.68
N ASN A 27 16.92 -11.55 5.97
CA ASN A 27 16.51 -12.84 6.54
C ASN A 27 14.99 -12.99 6.45
N TRP A 28 14.23 -11.94 6.76
CA TRP A 28 12.77 -11.96 6.63
C TRP A 28 12.30 -12.20 5.19
N PHE A 29 12.88 -11.51 4.20
CA PHE A 29 12.55 -11.73 2.80
C PHE A 29 12.94 -13.12 2.31
N THR A 30 14.05 -13.68 2.81
CA THR A 30 14.44 -15.07 2.51
C THR A 30 13.39 -16.06 3.00
N GLU A 31 12.85 -15.88 4.20
CA GLU A 31 11.78 -16.73 4.72
C GLU A 31 10.46 -16.51 3.96
N LEU A 32 10.16 -15.27 3.56
CA LEU A 32 9.00 -14.98 2.70
C LEU A 32 9.14 -15.68 1.33
N ASP A 33 10.33 -15.71 0.74
CA ASP A 33 10.59 -16.41 -0.52
C ASP A 33 10.39 -17.93 -0.38
N ARG A 34 10.83 -18.50 0.73
CA ARG A 34 10.56 -19.92 1.04
C ARG A 34 9.06 -20.19 1.17
N LEU A 35 8.33 -19.36 1.90
CA LEU A 35 6.87 -19.49 2.02
C LEU A 35 6.19 -19.34 0.64
N ASN A 36 6.59 -18.34 -0.13
CA ASN A 36 6.12 -18.10 -1.48
C ASN A 36 6.38 -19.29 -2.42
N SER A 37 7.49 -20.01 -2.25
CA SER A 37 7.78 -21.21 -3.06
C SER A 37 6.75 -22.34 -2.87
N VAL A 38 6.07 -22.36 -1.72
CA VAL A 38 5.03 -23.33 -1.38
C VAL A 38 3.64 -22.79 -1.74
N LEU A 39 3.36 -21.52 -1.44
CA LEU A 39 2.03 -20.92 -1.58
C LEU A 39 1.72 -20.41 -2.99
N ARG A 40 2.72 -20.06 -3.80
CA ARG A 40 2.47 -19.54 -5.15
C ARG A 40 1.88 -20.62 -6.04
N ALA A 41 0.73 -20.31 -6.64
CA ALA A 41 0.09 -21.17 -7.62
C ALA A 41 1.09 -21.55 -8.73
N LYS A 42 1.34 -22.85 -8.86
CA LYS A 42 2.19 -23.42 -9.91
C LYS A 42 1.51 -23.28 -11.27
N PRO A 43 2.25 -23.27 -12.38
CA PRO A 43 1.66 -23.12 -13.72
C PRO A 43 0.50 -24.09 -14.01
N LEU A 44 0.58 -25.33 -13.52
CA LEU A 44 -0.48 -26.34 -13.69
C LEU A 44 -1.71 -26.11 -12.81
N GLU A 45 -1.58 -25.33 -11.73
CA GLU A 45 -2.66 -24.98 -10.79
C GLU A 45 -3.38 -23.70 -11.23
N LYS A 46 -2.81 -22.95 -12.19
CA LYS A 46 -3.42 -21.74 -12.75
C LYS A 46 -4.53 -22.13 -13.72
N GLY A 47 -5.76 -22.06 -13.24
CA GLY A 47 -6.95 -22.15 -14.10
C GLY A 47 -7.05 -20.97 -15.07
N LYS A 48 -8.04 -21.02 -15.97
CA LYS A 48 -8.29 -19.97 -16.97
C LYS A 48 -8.55 -18.59 -16.34
N ASP A 49 -9.07 -18.57 -15.13
CA ASP A 49 -9.45 -17.35 -14.41
C ASP A 49 -8.33 -16.84 -13.49
N TYR A 50 -7.16 -17.49 -13.47
CA TYR A 50 -6.02 -17.01 -12.70
C TYR A 50 -5.53 -15.69 -13.28
N ARG A 51 -5.61 -14.63 -12.48
CA ARG A 51 -5.00 -13.34 -12.79
C ARG A 51 -4.11 -12.87 -11.64
N PRO A 52 -3.05 -12.10 -11.92
CA PRO A 52 -2.31 -11.45 -10.86
C PRO A 52 -3.19 -10.47 -10.09
N VAL A 53 -2.84 -10.27 -8.81
CA VAL A 53 -3.53 -9.30 -7.94
C VAL A 53 -3.20 -7.88 -8.40
N ASN A 54 -4.23 -7.05 -8.51
CA ASN A 54 -4.12 -5.63 -8.76
C ASN A 54 -4.06 -4.88 -7.42
N ILE A 55 -3.05 -4.05 -7.21
CA ILE A 55 -2.82 -3.32 -5.96
C ILE A 55 -2.67 -1.83 -6.25
N ALA A 56 -3.49 -0.99 -5.64
CA ALA A 56 -3.28 0.46 -5.62
C ALA A 56 -2.45 0.88 -4.40
N ILE A 57 -1.50 1.80 -4.59
CA ILE A 57 -0.77 2.49 -3.54
C ILE A 57 -1.13 3.97 -3.61
N LEU A 58 -1.71 4.51 -2.54
CA LEU A 58 -2.14 5.91 -2.46
C LEU A 58 -1.24 6.66 -1.48
N ASP A 59 -0.29 7.44 -2.00
CA ASP A 59 0.84 7.98 -1.21
C ASP A 59 1.50 9.23 -1.88
N THR A 60 2.80 9.46 -1.67
CA THR A 60 3.61 10.55 -2.23
C THR A 60 3.95 10.40 -3.71
N GLY A 61 3.56 9.27 -4.33
CA GLY A 61 3.80 8.93 -5.72
C GLY A 61 4.92 7.90 -5.89
N VAL A 62 5.63 7.96 -7.02
CA VAL A 62 6.75 7.06 -7.34
C VAL A 62 7.79 7.82 -8.17
N ARG A 63 9.08 7.55 -7.96
CA ARG A 63 10.16 8.16 -8.75
C ARG A 63 10.21 7.59 -10.18
N PRO A 64 10.60 8.38 -11.21
CA PRO A 64 10.63 7.94 -12.61
C PRO A 64 11.41 6.65 -12.85
N GLN A 65 12.51 6.45 -12.11
CA GLN A 65 13.34 5.26 -12.20
C GLN A 65 12.63 3.93 -11.86
N PHE A 66 11.40 3.98 -11.34
CA PHE A 66 10.57 2.82 -11.02
C PHE A 66 9.25 2.80 -11.82
N GLU A 67 9.12 3.62 -12.87
CA GLU A 67 7.92 3.67 -13.72
C GLU A 67 7.58 2.30 -14.33
N ASP A 68 8.60 1.51 -14.72
CA ASP A 68 8.44 0.16 -15.28
C ASP A 68 7.74 -0.83 -14.33
N LEU A 69 7.66 -0.52 -13.03
CA LEU A 69 6.98 -1.36 -12.04
C LEU A 69 5.49 -1.00 -11.89
N VAL A 70 5.03 0.06 -12.54
CA VAL A 70 3.71 0.65 -12.36
C VAL A 70 2.89 0.49 -13.62
N GLU A 71 1.71 -0.09 -13.47
CA GLU A 71 0.77 -0.37 -14.57
C GLU A 71 -0.02 0.87 -14.98
N ASP A 72 -0.33 1.74 -14.01
CA ASP A 72 -0.95 3.04 -14.25
C ASP A 72 -0.64 4.01 -13.10
N TYR A 73 -0.52 5.30 -13.43
CA TYR A 73 -0.18 6.37 -12.50
C TYR A 73 -1.23 7.48 -12.59
N LYS A 74 -1.65 8.00 -11.43
CA LYS A 74 -2.54 9.16 -11.36
C LYS A 74 -1.97 10.17 -10.37
N ASP A 75 -1.68 11.38 -10.85
CA ASP A 75 -1.33 12.50 -9.97
C ASP A 75 -2.60 13.30 -9.65
N PHE A 76 -3.13 13.15 -8.43
CA PHE A 76 -4.31 13.90 -7.98
C PHE A 76 -3.97 15.33 -7.55
N ILE A 77 -2.69 15.68 -7.44
CA ILE A 77 -2.23 17.00 -7.00
C ILE A 77 -2.09 17.94 -8.19
N THR A 78 -1.42 17.46 -9.24
CA THR A 78 -1.10 18.27 -10.42
C THR A 78 -1.96 17.92 -11.63
N GLU A 79 -2.68 16.80 -11.58
CA GLU A 79 -3.42 16.21 -12.70
C GLU A 79 -2.54 15.87 -13.92
N ASN A 80 -1.22 15.82 -13.75
CA ASN A 80 -0.29 15.35 -14.77
C ASN A 80 0.11 13.89 -14.52
N ASP A 81 -0.56 12.98 -15.21
CA ASP A 81 -0.35 11.54 -15.07
C ASP A 81 0.90 11.03 -15.82
N MET A 82 1.58 11.89 -16.58
CA MET A 82 2.80 11.52 -17.32
C MET A 82 4.08 11.72 -16.50
N ASP A 83 4.01 12.55 -15.45
CA ASP A 83 5.18 12.90 -14.65
C ASP A 83 5.21 12.08 -13.36
N PHE A 84 5.98 11.01 -13.37
CA PHE A 84 6.23 10.18 -12.20
C PHE A 84 7.04 10.98 -11.17
N ILE A 85 6.41 11.37 -10.06
CA ILE A 85 7.05 12.20 -9.03
C ILE A 85 6.93 11.55 -7.66
N ASP A 86 8.05 11.54 -6.93
CA ASP A 86 8.10 11.30 -5.48
C ASP A 86 9.38 11.88 -4.86
N GLU A 87 9.25 13.06 -4.26
CA GLU A 87 10.36 13.80 -3.65
C GLU A 87 10.78 13.19 -2.30
N GLU A 88 9.85 12.56 -1.58
CA GLU A 88 10.04 12.07 -0.22
C GLU A 88 10.46 10.59 -0.18
N GLY A 89 10.13 9.85 -1.23
CA GLY A 89 10.45 8.42 -1.38
C GLY A 89 9.47 7.48 -0.68
N HIS A 90 8.47 7.98 0.07
CA HIS A 90 7.60 7.13 0.88
C HIS A 90 6.77 6.17 0.03
N GLY A 91 6.07 6.69 -0.99
CA GLY A 91 5.36 5.87 -1.97
C GLY A 91 6.30 4.98 -2.79
N THR A 92 7.47 5.49 -3.17
CA THR A 92 8.51 4.72 -3.87
C THR A 92 8.99 3.50 -3.06
N TYR A 93 9.12 3.62 -1.73
CA TYR A 93 9.46 2.48 -0.87
C TYR A 93 8.30 1.49 -0.76
N ALA A 94 7.05 1.94 -0.76
CA ALA A 94 5.89 1.05 -0.80
C ALA A 94 5.84 0.25 -2.11
N VAL A 95 6.09 0.88 -3.26
CA VAL A 95 6.19 0.19 -4.57
C VAL A 95 7.26 -0.91 -4.52
N GLN A 96 8.47 -0.56 -4.05
CA GLN A 96 9.58 -1.53 -3.95
C GLN A 96 9.26 -2.68 -2.99
N LEU A 97 8.64 -2.38 -1.84
CA LEU A 97 8.26 -3.39 -0.85
C LEU A 97 7.25 -4.38 -1.43
N ILE A 98 6.20 -3.88 -2.09
CA ILE A 98 5.19 -4.71 -2.72
C ILE A 98 5.81 -5.54 -3.85
N HIS A 99 6.67 -4.94 -4.67
CA HIS A 99 7.37 -5.67 -5.73
C HIS A 99 8.28 -6.78 -5.17
N LYS A 100 9.00 -6.52 -4.08
CA LYS A 100 9.86 -7.53 -3.41
C LYS A 100 9.01 -8.65 -2.80
N ALA A 101 7.86 -8.33 -2.21
CA ALA A 101 6.95 -9.33 -1.62
C ALA A 101 6.21 -10.17 -2.69
N ASN A 102 5.76 -9.53 -3.78
CA ASN A 102 5.03 -10.16 -4.87
C ASN A 102 5.32 -9.50 -6.22
N ASN A 103 6.39 -9.96 -6.87
CA ASN A 103 6.80 -9.48 -8.20
C ASN A 103 5.85 -9.83 -9.36
N LYS A 104 4.71 -10.46 -9.08
CA LYS A 104 3.64 -10.70 -10.07
C LYS A 104 2.47 -9.73 -9.91
N ALA A 105 2.38 -9.00 -8.79
CA ALA A 105 1.31 -8.03 -8.60
C ALA A 105 1.38 -6.92 -9.67
N LYS A 106 0.21 -6.48 -10.11
CA LYS A 106 0.03 -5.29 -10.94
C LYS A 106 -0.14 -4.09 -10.02
N ILE A 107 0.80 -3.15 -10.06
CA ILE A 107 0.86 -2.03 -9.12
C ILE A 107 0.33 -0.77 -9.81
N TYR A 108 -0.62 -0.09 -9.17
CA TYR A 108 -1.18 1.18 -9.58
C TYR A 108 -0.79 2.23 -8.53
N VAL A 109 -0.42 3.44 -8.94
CA VAL A 109 0.05 4.45 -7.99
C VAL A 109 -0.76 5.73 -8.12
N GLY A 110 -1.41 6.13 -7.02
CA GLY A 110 -2.10 7.40 -6.88
C GLY A 110 -1.29 8.35 -6.00
N ARG A 111 -0.81 9.46 -6.57
CA ARG A 111 -0.13 10.51 -5.79
C ARG A 111 -1.17 11.45 -5.19
N VAL A 112 -1.24 11.47 -3.86
CA VAL A 112 -2.17 12.31 -3.08
C VAL A 112 -1.44 13.17 -2.05
N PHE A 113 -0.18 12.84 -1.73
CA PHE A 113 0.67 13.64 -0.86
C PHE A 113 1.74 14.38 -1.67
N LYS A 114 1.83 15.70 -1.52
CA LYS A 114 2.93 16.47 -2.11
C LYS A 114 4.22 16.26 -1.32
N HIS A 115 4.09 16.22 0.01
CA HIS A 115 5.16 16.07 0.99
C HIS A 115 4.71 15.09 2.08
N ARG A 116 5.60 14.75 3.03
CA ARG A 116 5.31 13.75 4.11
C ARG A 116 4.15 14.09 5.02
N LYS A 117 3.68 15.34 5.03
CA LYS A 117 2.58 15.80 5.87
C LYS A 117 1.39 16.09 5.01
N ALA A 118 0.22 15.64 5.47
CA ALA A 118 -1.05 16.04 4.89
C ALA A 118 -1.23 17.56 5.01
N ASP A 119 -1.75 18.16 3.97
CA ASP A 119 -2.31 19.50 3.95
C ASP A 119 -3.85 19.44 3.98
N GLU A 120 -4.50 20.60 3.84
CA GLU A 120 -5.96 20.72 3.86
C GLU A 120 -6.67 19.97 2.72
N ASN A 121 -5.98 19.73 1.60
CA ASN A 121 -6.55 19.09 0.42
C ASN A 121 -6.34 17.58 0.42
N THR A 122 -5.29 17.11 1.09
CA THR A 122 -4.84 15.71 1.06
C THR A 122 -5.95 14.71 1.38
N LEU A 123 -6.85 15.03 2.32
CA LEU A 123 -7.97 14.14 2.67
C LEU A 123 -8.96 14.00 1.50
N SER A 124 -9.33 15.12 0.86
CA SER A 124 -10.20 15.09 -0.32
C SER A 124 -9.56 14.35 -1.48
N LEU A 125 -8.26 14.56 -1.72
CA LEU A 125 -7.51 13.85 -2.76
C LEU A 125 -7.44 12.35 -2.48
N MET A 126 -7.23 11.95 -1.23
CA MET A 126 -7.28 10.53 -0.82
C MET A 126 -8.65 9.91 -1.09
N THR A 127 -9.74 10.60 -0.76
CA THR A 127 -11.11 10.12 -1.03
C THR A 127 -11.34 9.89 -2.53
N GLN A 128 -10.91 10.85 -3.37
CA GLN A 128 -10.98 10.71 -4.83
C GLN A 128 -10.14 9.54 -5.33
N ALA A 129 -8.95 9.35 -4.76
CA ALA A 129 -8.04 8.27 -5.13
C ALA A 129 -8.58 6.89 -4.77
N VAL A 130 -9.23 6.72 -3.62
CA VAL A 130 -9.92 5.47 -3.25
C VAL A 130 -11.03 5.14 -4.25
N ARG A 131 -11.85 6.12 -4.63
CA ARG A 131 -12.91 5.94 -5.63
C ARG A 131 -12.32 5.61 -7.00
N HIS A 132 -11.24 6.25 -7.42
CA HIS A 132 -10.55 5.95 -8.68
C HIS A 132 -9.99 4.53 -8.68
N ALA A 133 -9.29 4.13 -7.61
CA ALA A 133 -8.76 2.79 -7.46
C ALA A 133 -9.86 1.72 -7.54
N THR A 134 -11.02 2.00 -6.95
CA THR A 134 -12.18 1.10 -6.93
C THR A 134 -12.89 1.03 -8.28
N LEU A 135 -13.26 2.18 -8.84
CA LEU A 135 -14.20 2.25 -9.96
C LEU A 135 -13.50 2.22 -11.33
N LYS A 136 -12.29 2.77 -11.41
CA LYS A 136 -11.51 2.88 -12.66
C LYS A 136 -10.47 1.77 -12.76
N TRP A 137 -9.54 1.70 -11.81
CA TRP A 137 -8.52 0.65 -11.81
C TRP A 137 -9.07 -0.72 -11.43
N ARG A 138 -10.16 -0.76 -10.65
CA ARG A 138 -10.78 -2.00 -10.17
C ARG A 138 -9.75 -2.91 -9.51
N VAL A 139 -8.97 -2.32 -8.61
CA VAL A 139 -7.93 -3.04 -7.87
C VAL A 139 -8.55 -4.00 -6.85
N ASP A 140 -7.80 -5.03 -6.50
CA ASP A 140 -8.20 -6.02 -5.50
C ASP A 140 -7.80 -5.57 -4.08
N VAL A 141 -6.73 -4.78 -3.97
CA VAL A 141 -6.19 -4.26 -2.70
C VAL A 141 -5.87 -2.78 -2.85
N ILE A 142 -6.23 -1.97 -1.85
CA ILE A 142 -5.81 -0.58 -1.72
C ILE A 142 -4.89 -0.47 -0.50
N VAL A 143 -3.69 0.06 -0.70
CA VAL A 143 -2.68 0.30 0.33
C VAL A 143 -2.59 1.81 0.59
N MET A 144 -2.90 2.20 1.82
CA MET A 144 -2.83 3.58 2.30
C MET A 144 -1.89 3.63 3.51
N PRO A 145 -0.57 3.80 3.32
CA PRO A 145 0.41 3.79 4.42
C PRO A 145 0.45 5.15 5.14
N SER A 146 -0.73 5.73 5.37
CA SER A 146 -0.93 7.02 6.01
C SER A 146 -2.20 6.99 6.86
N GLY A 147 -2.40 8.00 7.69
CA GLY A 147 -3.59 8.14 8.52
C GLY A 147 -3.90 9.60 8.82
N PHE A 148 -5.17 9.88 9.08
CA PHE A 148 -5.67 11.22 9.40
C PHE A 148 -6.10 11.25 10.87
N GLN A 149 -5.96 12.42 11.51
CA GLN A 149 -6.33 12.59 12.92
C GLN A 149 -7.83 12.82 13.14
N SER A 150 -8.52 13.30 12.12
CA SER A 150 -9.96 13.55 12.13
C SER A 150 -10.68 12.56 11.22
N GLU A 151 -11.90 12.21 11.62
CA GLU A 151 -12.80 11.44 10.77
C GLU A 151 -13.33 12.30 9.61
N SER A 152 -13.66 11.65 8.50
CA SER A 152 -14.31 12.26 7.34
C SER A 152 -15.37 11.30 6.83
N GLU A 153 -16.61 11.79 6.77
CA GLU A 153 -17.76 11.03 6.27
C GLU A 153 -17.54 10.60 4.81
N ASP A 154 -17.06 11.51 3.97
CA ASP A 154 -16.76 11.23 2.55
C ASP A 154 -15.71 10.11 2.39
N MET A 155 -14.68 10.11 3.25
CA MET A 155 -13.65 9.06 3.23
C MET A 155 -14.22 7.72 3.70
N ILE A 156 -15.07 7.72 4.73
CA ILE A 156 -15.77 6.52 5.21
C ILE A 156 -16.67 5.97 4.11
N GLU A 157 -17.43 6.83 3.42
CA GLU A 157 -18.28 6.45 2.30
C GLU A 157 -17.46 5.81 1.15
N ALA A 158 -16.34 6.43 0.77
CA ALA A 158 -15.47 5.86 -0.27
C ALA A 158 -14.89 4.48 0.10
N ILE A 159 -14.54 4.26 1.37
CA ILE A 159 -14.07 2.96 1.87
C ILE A 159 -15.22 1.93 1.83
N GLU A 160 -16.42 2.33 2.23
CA GLU A 160 -17.61 1.49 2.17
C GLU A 160 -17.94 1.11 0.72
N GLU A 161 -17.93 2.06 -0.22
CA GLU A 161 -18.10 1.81 -1.66
C GLU A 161 -17.09 0.78 -2.19
N ALA A 162 -15.83 0.87 -1.79
CA ALA A 162 -14.80 -0.11 -2.14
C ALA A 162 -15.16 -1.52 -1.65
N ARG A 163 -15.63 -1.64 -0.40
CA ARG A 163 -16.07 -2.91 0.18
C ARG A 163 -17.26 -3.52 -0.57
N TRP A 164 -18.28 -2.72 -0.88
CA TRP A 164 -19.50 -3.20 -1.56
C TRP A 164 -19.24 -3.58 -3.01
N THR A 165 -18.38 -2.85 -3.71
CA THR A 165 -18.02 -3.14 -5.11
C THR A 165 -17.35 -4.50 -5.24
N LEU A 166 -16.44 -4.83 -4.31
CA LEU A 166 -15.78 -6.14 -4.27
C LEU A 166 -16.77 -7.28 -4.00
N THR A 167 -17.81 -7.02 -3.20
CA THR A 167 -18.84 -8.04 -2.87
C THR A 167 -19.79 -8.32 -4.05
N ARG A 168 -19.97 -7.38 -4.98
CA ARG A 168 -20.86 -7.54 -6.15
C ARG A 168 -20.19 -8.16 -7.38
N LEU A 169 -18.86 -8.26 -7.39
CA LEU A 169 -18.08 -8.83 -8.49
C LEU A 169 -17.58 -10.25 -8.22
N ALA A 170 -17.77 -10.77 -6.99
CA ALA A 170 -17.47 -12.13 -6.57
C ALA A 170 -18.74 -13.01 -6.61
#